data_AF-A0A8S4GFG9-F1
#
_entry.id   AF-A0A8S4GFG9-F1
#
_cell.length_a   1.000
_cell.length_b   1.000
_cell.length_c   1.000
_cell.angle_alpha   90.00
_cell.angle_beta   90.00
_cell.angle_gamma   90.00
#
_symmetry.space_group_name_H-M   'P 1'
#
loop_
_entity.id
_entity.type
_entity.pdbx_description
1 polymer ?
#
loop_
_entity_poly.entity_id
_entity_poly.type
_entity_poly.pdbx_seq_one_letter_code
_entity_poly.pdbx_strand_id
1 'polypeptide(L)'
;MKKEKFLNAIKMFNKNKPKGEKLNTGPLQIQGPRKPVYLSESLTFKTQKLFYMARELQKNCNYAFCWTSHGSVYLRKEENGPLIRVLNEADLEKLRRND
;
A
#
# COMPACT_ATOMS: atom_id res chain seq x y z
N MET A 1 -10.81 8.21 17.19
CA MET A 1 -10.29 6.89 16.75
C MET A 1 -9.14 7.13 15.77
N LYS A 2 -7.96 6.51 15.94
CA LYS A 2 -6.82 6.73 15.03
C LYS A 2 -6.97 5.89 13.74
N LYS A 3 -6.65 6.47 12.57
CA LYS A 3 -6.67 5.80 11.24
C LYS A 3 -6.02 4.41 11.27
N GLU A 4 -4.85 4.31 11.90
CA GLU A 4 -4.06 3.08 11.98
C GLU A 4 -4.81 1.92 12.66
N LYS A 5 -5.59 2.23 13.70
CA LYS A 5 -6.41 1.20 14.38
C LYS A 5 -7.40 0.58 13.40
N PHE A 6 -8.00 1.39 12.54
CA PHE A 6 -8.98 0.93 11.56
C PHE A 6 -8.32 0.14 10.42
N LEU A 7 -7.22 0.65 9.86
CA LEU A 7 -6.45 -0.07 8.84
C LEU A 7 -5.97 -1.45 9.34
N ASN A 8 -5.46 -1.52 10.57
CA ASN A 8 -5.01 -2.77 11.16
C ASN A 8 -6.17 -3.74 11.44
N ALA A 9 -7.30 -3.25 11.93
CA ALA A 9 -8.49 -4.08 12.14
C ALA A 9 -8.98 -4.72 10.83
N ILE A 10 -9.01 -3.97 9.73
CA ILE A 10 -9.39 -4.51 8.41
C ILE A 10 -8.34 -5.49 7.87
N LYS A 11 -7.05 -5.22 8.05
CA LYS A 11 -5.99 -6.17 7.67
C LYS A 11 -6.15 -7.50 8.42
N MET A 12 -6.39 -7.45 9.73
CA MET A 12 -6.64 -8.65 10.55
C MET A 12 -7.92 -9.37 10.11
N PHE A 13 -9.00 -8.64 9.86
CA PHE A 13 -10.24 -9.20 9.33
C PHE A 13 -10.00 -9.96 8.02
N ASN A 14 -9.30 -9.35 7.06
CA ASN A 14 -9.00 -9.95 5.76
C ASN A 14 -8.03 -11.14 5.84
N LYS A 15 -7.11 -11.16 6.81
CA LYS A 15 -6.16 -12.26 6.99
C LYS A 15 -6.85 -13.56 7.42
N ASN A 16 -7.92 -13.44 8.19
CA ASN A 16 -8.66 -14.58 8.75
C ASN A 16 -9.85 -15.02 7.88
N LYS A 17 -9.94 -14.54 6.63
CA LYS A 17 -11.07 -14.81 5.72
C LYS A 17 -10.59 -15.41 4.41
N PRO A 18 -11.32 -16.40 3.86
CA PRO A 18 -11.00 -16.94 2.54
C PRO A 18 -11.23 -15.89 1.45
N LYS A 19 -10.64 -16.14 0.27
CA LYS A 19 -10.85 -15.29 -0.92
C LYS A 19 -12.34 -15.26 -1.26
N GLY A 20 -12.91 -14.06 -1.41
CA GLY A 20 -14.36 -13.84 -1.59
C GLY A 20 -15.08 -13.36 -0.33
N GLU A 21 -14.58 -13.70 0.86
CA GLU A 21 -15.14 -13.31 2.16
C GLU A 21 -14.32 -12.23 2.89
N LYS A 22 -13.29 -11.69 2.21
CA LYS A 22 -12.63 -10.43 2.61
C LYS A 22 -13.65 -9.29 2.63
N LEU A 23 -13.28 -8.16 3.22
CA LEU A 23 -14.15 -6.99 3.37
C LEU A 23 -14.93 -6.70 2.07
N ASN A 24 -16.26 -6.73 2.18
CA ASN A 24 -17.19 -6.59 1.08
C ASN A 24 -18.47 -5.90 1.55
N THR A 25 -19.40 -5.64 0.64
CA THR A 25 -20.67 -4.95 0.90
C THR A 25 -21.62 -5.71 1.85
N GLY A 26 -21.50 -7.04 1.95
CA GLY A 26 -22.39 -7.88 2.76
C GLY A 26 -22.38 -7.54 4.26
N PRO A 27 -21.21 -7.61 4.94
CA PRO A 27 -21.09 -7.18 6.35
C PRO A 27 -21.44 -5.71 6.60
N LEU A 28 -21.47 -4.87 5.57
CA LEU A 28 -21.84 -3.46 5.65
C LEU A 28 -23.34 -3.20 5.43
N GLN A 29 -24.13 -4.27 5.25
CA GLN A 29 -25.58 -4.20 4.99
C GLN A 29 -25.93 -3.36 3.75
N ILE A 30 -25.02 -3.25 2.79
CA ILE A 30 -25.27 -2.59 1.51
C ILE A 30 -26.00 -3.59 0.62
N GLN A 31 -27.22 -3.22 0.19
CA GLN A 31 -28.08 -4.08 -0.63
C GLN A 31 -27.44 -4.42 -1.99
N GLY A 32 -27.79 -5.59 -2.51
CA GLY A 32 -27.34 -6.08 -3.81
C GLY A 32 -26.19 -7.10 -3.75
N PRO A 33 -25.56 -7.41 -4.90
CA PRO A 33 -24.48 -8.39 -4.97
C PRO A 33 -23.29 -8.01 -4.07
N ARG A 34 -22.64 -9.02 -3.47
CA ARG A 34 -21.41 -8.81 -2.69
C ARG A 34 -20.31 -8.25 -3.58
N LYS A 35 -19.86 -7.03 -3.27
CA LYS A 35 -18.77 -6.34 -3.96
C LYS A 35 -17.60 -6.13 -3.00
N PRO A 36 -16.35 -6.33 -3.43
CA PRO A 36 -15.18 -6.09 -2.58
C PRO A 36 -15.10 -4.61 -2.20
N VAL A 37 -14.74 -4.36 -0.95
CA VAL A 37 -14.54 -3.00 -0.42
C VAL A 37 -13.07 -2.84 -0.08
N TYR A 38 -12.46 -1.81 -0.64
CA TYR A 38 -11.06 -1.48 -0.43
C TYR A 38 -10.94 -0.29 0.50
N LEU A 39 -9.98 -0.38 1.42
CA LEU A 39 -9.64 0.70 2.32
C LEU A 39 -8.21 1.13 2.03
N SER A 40 -8.04 2.36 1.59
CA SER A 40 -6.74 3.01 1.44
C SER A 40 -6.57 4.07 2.52
N GLU A 41 -5.32 4.44 2.78
CA GLU A 41 -5.06 5.67 3.52
C GLU A 41 -5.14 6.88 2.58
N SER A 42 -5.65 8.00 3.10
CA SER A 42 -5.54 9.29 2.41
C SER A 42 -4.11 9.82 2.54
N LEU A 43 -3.50 10.13 1.39
CA LEU A 43 -2.15 10.66 1.27
C LEU A 43 -2.21 12.12 0.81
N THR A 44 -1.21 12.93 1.17
CA THR A 44 -1.06 14.28 0.59
C THR A 44 -0.75 14.18 -0.90
N PHE A 45 -1.02 15.24 -1.68
CA PHE A 45 -0.71 15.27 -3.11
C PHE A 45 0.76 14.91 -3.39
N LYS A 46 1.69 15.45 -2.58
CA LYS A 46 3.11 15.13 -2.66
C LYS A 46 3.37 13.63 -2.46
N THR A 47 2.83 13.03 -1.40
CA THR A 47 3.04 11.60 -1.13
C THR A 47 2.37 10.72 -2.18
N GLN A 48 1.20 11.11 -2.71
CA GLN A 48 0.55 10.38 -3.81
C GLN A 48 1.44 10.35 -5.05
N LYS A 49 2.01 11.50 -5.43
CA LYS A 49 2.96 11.60 -6.54
C LYS A 49 4.19 10.73 -6.31
N LEU A 50 4.79 10.78 -5.12
CA LEU A 50 5.93 9.91 -4.77
C LEU A 50 5.56 8.44 -4.84
N PHE A 51 4.38 8.05 -4.36
CA PHE A 51 3.93 6.67 -4.39
C PHE A 51 3.72 6.16 -5.82
N TYR A 52 3.16 6.99 -6.70
CA TYR A 52 3.05 6.70 -8.12
C TYR A 52 4.42 6.43 -8.75
N MET A 53 5.38 7.34 -8.58
CA MET A 53 6.73 7.21 -9.13
C MET A 53 7.48 6.00 -8.54
N ALA A 54 7.32 5.73 -7.23
CA ALA A 54 7.90 4.56 -6.58
C ALA A 54 7.33 3.24 -7.14
N ARG A 55 6.04 3.20 -7.47
CA ARG A 55 5.41 2.03 -8.10
C ARG A 55 5.89 1.79 -9.53
N GLU A 56 6.17 2.84 -10.28
CA GLU A 56 6.81 2.71 -11.60
C GLU A 56 8.23 2.17 -11.48
N LEU A 57 9.03 2.74 -10.57
CA LEU A 57 10.38 2.25 -10.27
C LEU A 57 10.34 0.78 -9.84
N GLN A 58 9.39 0.42 -8.97
CA GLN A 58 9.23 -0.95 -8.50
C GLN A 58 9.09 -1.94 -9.67
N LYS A 59 8.27 -1.60 -10.67
CA LYS A 59 8.05 -2.43 -11.86
C LYS A 59 9.28 -2.47 -12.77
N ASN A 60 9.94 -1.34 -12.97
CA ASN A 60 11.04 -1.22 -13.93
C ASN A 60 12.36 -1.79 -13.40
N CYS A 61 12.55 -1.75 -12.08
CA CYS A 61 13.78 -2.14 -11.41
C CYS A 61 13.61 -3.40 -10.53
N ASN A 62 12.53 -4.16 -10.72
CA ASN A 62 12.27 -5.44 -10.05
C ASN A 62 12.31 -5.40 -8.51
N TYR A 63 11.76 -4.35 -7.89
CA TYR A 63 11.56 -4.37 -6.44
C TYR A 63 10.40 -5.30 -6.09
N ALA A 64 10.62 -6.19 -5.13
CA ALA A 64 9.58 -7.11 -4.67
C ALA A 64 8.36 -6.38 -4.05
N PHE A 65 8.58 -5.26 -3.34
CA PHE A 65 7.51 -4.59 -2.61
C PHE A 65 7.55 -3.06 -2.73
N CYS A 66 6.37 -2.45 -2.84
CA CYS A 66 6.14 -1.02 -2.73
C CYS A 66 4.82 -0.76 -1.99
N TRP A 67 4.84 0.02 -0.92
CA TRP A 67 3.64 0.30 -0.11
C TRP A 67 3.73 1.65 0.60
N THR A 68 2.61 2.07 1.19
CA THR A 68 2.56 3.24 2.06
C THR A 68 2.22 2.85 3.50
N SER A 69 2.75 3.61 4.45
CA SER A 69 2.42 3.50 5.86
C SER A 69 2.71 4.81 6.57
N HIS A 70 1.80 5.24 7.45
CA HIS A 70 1.91 6.52 8.17
C HIS A 70 2.19 7.72 7.22
N GLY A 71 1.56 7.75 6.04
CA GLY A 71 1.76 8.82 5.06
C GLY A 71 3.15 8.86 4.41
N SER A 72 3.95 7.81 4.55
CA SER A 72 5.26 7.66 3.93
C SER A 72 5.28 6.51 2.94
N VAL A 73 6.15 6.60 1.93
CA VAL A 73 6.32 5.58 0.88
C VAL A 73 7.54 4.72 1.20
N TYR A 74 7.40 3.42 0.98
CA TYR A 74 8.45 2.43 1.21
C TYR A 74 8.63 1.50 0.02
N LEU A 75 9.88 1.10 -0.20
CA LEU A 75 10.31 0.11 -1.18
C LEU A 75 11.14 -0.98 -0.49
N ARG A 76 11.11 -2.19 -1.05
CA ARG A 76 12.00 -3.29 -0.65
C ARG A 76 12.32 -4.14 -1.87
N LYS A 77 13.62 -4.38 -2.12
CA LYS A 77 14.08 -5.08 -3.31
C LYS A 77 13.77 -6.58 -3.26
N GLU A 78 13.91 -7.19 -2.10
CA GLU A 78 13.69 -8.64 -1.85
C GLU A 78 13.01 -8.88 -0.49
N GLU A 79 12.43 -10.05 -0.24
CA GLU A 79 11.57 -10.31 0.93
C GLU A 79 12.20 -9.98 2.29
N ASN A 80 13.50 -10.27 2.45
CA ASN A 80 14.26 -10.00 3.67
C ASN A 80 15.27 -8.86 3.52
N GLY A 81 15.18 -8.10 2.44
CA GLY A 81 16.09 -7.00 2.15
C GLY A 81 15.84 -5.76 3.02
N PRO A 82 16.76 -4.79 2.98
CA PRO A 82 16.63 -3.55 3.72
C PRO A 82 15.37 -2.77 3.30
N LEU A 83 14.71 -2.18 4.28
CA LEU A 83 13.60 -1.26 4.06
C LEU A 83 14.13 0.08 3.55
N ILE A 84 13.63 0.54 2.41
CA ILE A 84 13.98 1.84 1.84
C ILE A 84 12.79 2.78 1.99
N ARG A 85 12.97 3.90 2.68
CA ARG A 85 11.97 4.96 2.79
C ARG A 85 12.23 6.02 1.73
N VAL A 86 11.20 6.38 0.96
CA VAL A 86 11.27 7.43 -0.06
C VAL A 86 10.75 8.73 0.54
N LEU A 87 11.61 9.73 0.66
CA LEU A 87 11.28 11.04 1.23
C LEU A 87 11.00 12.09 0.16
N ASN A 88 11.63 11.95 -1.01
CA ASN A 88 11.54 12.89 -2.12
C ASN A 88 11.84 12.20 -3.46
N GLU A 89 11.64 12.93 -4.56
CA GLU A 89 11.87 12.45 -5.92
C GLU A 89 13.35 12.11 -6.17
N ALA A 90 14.31 12.80 -5.53
CA ALA A 90 15.73 12.53 -5.72
C ALA A 90 16.16 11.17 -5.15
N ASP A 91 15.48 10.65 -4.12
CA ASP A 91 15.71 9.30 -3.61
C ASP A 91 15.39 8.26 -4.70
N LEU A 92 14.30 8.45 -5.45
CA LEU A 92 13.91 7.57 -6.55
C LEU A 92 14.92 7.63 -7.70
N GLU A 93 15.43 8.81 -8.02
CA GLU A 93 16.46 8.98 -9.06
C GLU A 93 17.81 8.38 -8.66
N LYS A 94 18.14 8.30 -7.38
CA LYS A 94 19.32 7.57 -6.90
C LYS A 94 19.13 6.06 -7.04
N LEU A 95 17.95 5.55 -6.67
CA LEU A 95 17.63 4.13 -6.78
C LEU A 95 17.65 3.66 -8.24
N ARG A 96 17.10 4.46 -9.17
CA ARG A 96 17.14 4.18 -10.62
C ARG A 96 18.54 4.05 -11.21
N ARG A 97 19.50 4.80 -10.67
CA ARG A 97 20.90 4.80 -11.16
C ARG A 97 21.73 3.66 -10.60
N ASN A 98 21.29 3.07 -9.49
CA ASN A 98 22.02 2.03 -8.77
C ASN A 98 21.48 0.62 -9.06
N ASP A 99 20.47 0.49 -9.92
CA ASP A 99 20.00 -0.78 -10.50
C ASP A 99 20.62 -1.03 -11.87
#